data_AF-A0A948VX20-F1
#
_entry.id   AF-A0A948VX20-F1
#
_cell.length_a   1.000
_cell.length_b   1.000
_cell.length_c   1.000
_cell.angle_alpha   90.00
_cell.angle_beta   90.00
_cell.angle_gamma   90.00
#
_symmetry.space_group_name_H-M   'P 1'
#
loop_
_entity.id
_entity.type
_entity.pdbx_description
1 polymer ?
#
loop_
_entity_poly.entity_id
_entity_poly.type
_entity_poly.pdbx_seq_one_letter_code
_entity_poly.pdbx_strand_id
1 'polypeptide(L)'
;MSTAEATPFTYDDSIESALTDIGNLLGGYYGLSKRAMGLLLLQGDQEIERKVRKQEGSAYRAIQSIVSQARAGYSQPLSYIITLRRQQEARRILSAAVASRQSTSRGFAEGLSRAMMNPILGSLILLA
;
A
#
# COMPACT_ATOMS: atom_id res chain seq x y z
N MET A 1 -9.06 -15.71 -21.22
CA MET A 1 -8.92 -14.78 -20.09
C MET A 1 -7.59 -14.05 -20.27
N SER A 2 -7.62 -12.77 -20.64
CA SER A 2 -6.41 -11.97 -20.87
C SER A 2 -5.74 -11.72 -19.51
N THR A 3 -4.51 -12.18 -19.35
CA THR A 3 -3.67 -11.90 -18.19
C THR A 3 -3.36 -10.41 -18.21
N ALA A 4 -4.09 -9.60 -17.44
CA ALA A 4 -3.70 -8.23 -17.17
C ALA A 4 -2.33 -8.30 -16.47
N GLU A 5 -1.26 -7.91 -17.16
CA GLU A 5 0.04 -7.70 -16.53
C GLU A 5 -0.14 -6.68 -15.41
N ALA A 6 -0.03 -7.15 -14.17
CA ALA A 6 -0.08 -6.27 -13.01
C ALA A 6 1.16 -5.36 -13.06
N THR A 7 0.97 -4.08 -13.40
CA THR A 7 2.04 -3.10 -13.38
C THR A 7 2.67 -3.06 -11.98
N PRO A 8 3.99 -3.19 -11.85
CA PRO A 8 4.66 -3.23 -10.55
C PRO A 8 4.46 -1.91 -9.81
N PHE A 9 4.20 -2.00 -8.51
CA PHE A 9 4.06 -0.84 -7.63
C PHE A 9 5.39 -0.09 -7.51
N THR A 10 5.36 1.19 -7.87
CA THR A 10 6.50 2.11 -7.82
C THR A 10 6.30 3.22 -6.79
N TYR A 11 7.42 3.65 -6.24
CA TYR A 11 7.55 4.89 -5.47
C TYR A 11 7.85 6.05 -6.43
N ASP A 12 8.13 7.24 -5.89
CA ASP A 12 8.64 8.34 -6.70
C ASP A 12 10.03 8.03 -7.30
N ASP A 13 10.42 8.81 -8.30
CA ASP A 13 11.66 8.59 -9.06
C ASP A 13 12.91 8.63 -8.17
N SER A 14 12.92 9.44 -7.11
CA SER A 14 14.08 9.56 -6.22
C SER A 14 14.28 8.28 -5.40
N ILE A 15 13.21 7.70 -4.86
CA ILE A 15 13.27 6.40 -4.18
C ILE A 15 13.64 5.30 -5.19
N GLU A 16 13.04 5.29 -6.38
CA GLU A 16 13.31 4.26 -7.40
C GLU A 16 14.75 4.30 -7.93
N SER A 17 15.32 5.48 -8.14
CA SER A 17 16.73 5.65 -8.49
C SER A 17 17.64 5.14 -7.37
N ALA A 18 17.37 5.53 -6.11
CA ALA A 18 18.16 5.05 -4.98
C ALA A 18 18.10 3.52 -4.83
N LEU A 19 16.93 2.90 -5.05
CA LEU A 19 16.77 1.45 -5.02
C LEU A 19 17.58 0.76 -6.14
N THR A 20 17.64 1.37 -7.32
CA THR A 20 18.43 0.88 -8.45
C THR A 20 19.92 0.94 -8.13
N ASP A 21 20.40 2.08 -7.63
CA ASP A 21 21.80 2.29 -7.30
C ASP A 21 22.27 1.36 -6.17
N ILE A 22 21.47 1.24 -5.11
CA ILE A 22 21.73 0.27 -4.02
C ILE A 22 21.74 -1.16 -4.57
N GLY A 23 20.77 -1.51 -5.42
CA GLY A 23 20.67 -2.85 -6.01
C GLY A 23 21.88 -3.22 -6.87
N ASN A 24 22.46 -2.26 -7.58
CA ASN A 24 23.68 -2.45 -8.38
C ASN A 24 24.91 -2.72 -7.51
N LEU A 25 24.96 -2.16 -6.30
CA LEU A 25 26.06 -2.33 -5.36
C LEU A 25 25.92 -3.57 -4.46
N LEU A 26 24.70 -4.10 -4.28
CA LEU A 26 24.48 -5.33 -3.52
C LEU A 26 24.97 -6.55 -4.32
N GLY A 27 26.12 -7.10 -3.90
CA GLY A 27 26.70 -8.33 -4.45
C GLY A 27 26.35 -9.58 -3.65
N GLY A 28 25.99 -9.43 -2.38
CA GLY A 28 25.68 -10.54 -1.47
C GLY A 28 24.33 -11.22 -1.73
N TYR A 29 24.23 -12.49 -1.30
CA TYR A 29 22.94 -13.19 -1.19
C TYR A 29 22.34 -12.96 0.20
N TYR A 30 21.13 -12.42 0.25
CA TYR A 30 20.47 -11.98 1.49
C TYR A 30 19.19 -12.76 1.84
N GLY A 31 18.72 -13.65 0.96
CA GLY A 31 17.41 -14.32 1.07
C GLY A 31 16.21 -13.42 0.73
N LEU A 32 16.47 -12.17 0.36
CA LEU A 32 15.49 -11.18 -0.11
C LEU A 32 15.94 -10.61 -1.45
N SER A 33 15.00 -10.05 -2.20
CA SER A 33 15.34 -9.34 -3.44
C SER A 33 16.17 -8.09 -3.15
N LYS A 34 17.02 -7.68 -4.10
CA LYS A 34 17.80 -6.44 -4.02
C LYS A 34 16.93 -5.21 -3.72
N ARG A 35 15.74 -5.15 -4.33
CA ARG A 35 14.74 -4.11 -4.09
C ARG A 35 14.26 -4.11 -2.63
N ALA A 36 13.95 -5.29 -2.07
CA ALA A 36 13.52 -5.40 -0.67
C ALA A 36 14.64 -4.99 0.29
N MET A 37 15.88 -5.39 0.02
CA MET A 37 17.06 -4.97 0.77
C MET A 37 17.25 -3.44 0.73
N GLY A 38 17.16 -2.84 -0.46
CA GLY A 38 17.24 -1.38 -0.63
C GLY A 38 16.15 -0.64 0.14
N LEU A 39 14.91 -1.14 0.12
CA LEU A 39 13.82 -0.55 0.89
C LEU A 39 14.11 -0.58 2.39
N LEU A 40 14.57 -1.70 2.95
CA LEU A 40 14.87 -1.81 4.37
C LEU A 40 16.03 -0.88 4.79
N LEU A 41 17.06 -0.73 3.93
CA LEU A 41 18.14 0.22 4.14
C LEU A 41 17.65 1.68 4.14
N LEU A 42 16.78 2.04 3.19
CA LEU A 42 16.17 3.38 3.15
C LEU A 42 15.27 3.63 4.38
N GLN A 43 14.63 2.60 4.92
CA GLN A 43 13.82 2.68 6.12
C GLN A 43 14.66 2.72 7.42
N GLY A 44 15.95 2.35 7.37
CA GLY A 44 16.87 2.41 8.52
C GLY A 44 16.80 1.18 9.41
N ASP A 45 16.52 0.03 8.81
CA ASP A 45 16.53 -1.23 9.52
C ASP A 45 17.96 -1.57 9.98
N GLN A 46 18.18 -1.53 11.29
CA GLN A 46 19.50 -1.72 11.89
C GLN A 46 20.04 -3.14 11.69
N GLU A 47 19.17 -4.15 11.60
CA GLU A 47 19.61 -5.53 11.39
C GLU A 47 20.12 -5.71 9.96
N ILE A 48 19.39 -5.15 9.00
CA ILE A 48 19.79 -5.14 7.60
C ILE A 48 21.08 -4.34 7.41
N GLU A 49 21.20 -3.16 8.04
CA GLU A 49 22.45 -2.38 7.99
C GLU A 49 23.66 -3.17 8.52
N ARG A 50 23.51 -3.86 9.65
CA ARG A 50 24.57 -4.73 10.19
C ARG A 50 24.91 -5.87 9.23
N LYS A 51 23.89 -6.51 8.63
CA LYS A 51 24.07 -7.62 7.69
C LYS A 51 24.81 -7.18 6.43
N VAL A 52 24.39 -6.08 5.82
CA VAL A 52 25.01 -5.51 4.61
C VAL A 52 26.43 -5.03 4.92
N ARG A 53 26.66 -4.37 6.06
CA ARG A 53 28.01 -3.97 6.48
C ARG A 53 28.96 -5.16 6.63
N LYS A 54 28.48 -6.27 7.21
CA LYS A 54 29.28 -7.49 7.38
C LYS A 54 29.58 -8.17 6.05
N GLN A 55 28.63 -8.15 5.11
CA GLN A 55 28.71 -8.93 3.87
C GLN A 55 29.41 -8.17 2.72
N GLU A 56 29.14 -6.86 2.56
CA GLU A 56 29.70 -6.04 1.49
C GLU A 56 31.04 -5.38 1.85
N GLY A 57 31.39 -5.32 3.14
CA GLY A 57 32.68 -4.79 3.60
C GLY A 57 32.92 -3.34 3.15
N SER A 58 33.89 -3.13 2.26
CA SER A 58 34.25 -1.79 1.75
C SER A 58 33.15 -1.15 0.91
N ALA A 59 32.35 -1.93 0.19
CA ALA A 59 31.26 -1.44 -0.65
C ALA A 59 30.10 -0.87 0.18
N TYR A 60 30.00 -1.22 1.47
CA TYR A 60 29.00 -0.65 2.38
C TYR A 60 29.05 0.87 2.46
N ARG A 61 30.24 1.50 2.35
CA ARG A 61 30.36 2.97 2.39
C ARG A 61 29.64 3.64 1.23
N ALA A 62 29.70 3.06 0.02
CA ALA A 62 29.00 3.59 -1.14
C ALA A 62 27.48 3.46 -0.96
N ILE A 63 27.01 2.30 -0.48
CA ILE A 63 25.60 2.07 -0.16
C ILE A 63 25.11 3.06 0.89
N GLN A 64 25.88 3.27 1.97
CA GLN A 64 25.53 4.20 3.04
C GLN A 64 25.45 5.65 2.53
N SER A 65 26.31 6.04 1.59
CA SER A 65 26.27 7.36 0.96
C SER A 65 24.99 7.56 0.13
N ILE A 66 24.57 6.56 -0.63
CA ILE A 66 23.31 6.63 -1.40
C ILE A 66 22.12 6.74 -0.43
N VAL A 67 22.11 5.95 0.64
CA VAL A 67 21.05 6.00 1.66
C VAL A 67 20.99 7.36 2.35
N SER A 68 22.12 7.97 2.69
CA SER A 68 22.14 9.28 3.33
C SER A 68 21.71 10.40 2.39
N GLN A 69 22.15 10.37 1.12
CA GLN A 69 21.73 11.31 0.09
C GLN A 69 20.22 11.22 -0.17
N ALA A 70 19.69 9.99 -0.30
CA ALA A 70 18.26 9.77 -0.47
C ALA A 70 17.47 10.34 0.71
N ARG A 71 17.92 10.12 1.96
CA ARG A 71 17.24 10.68 3.15
C ARG A 71 17.27 12.20 3.20
N ALA A 72 18.38 12.81 2.80
CA ALA A 72 18.54 14.26 2.82
C ALA A 72 17.59 14.97 1.85
N GLY A 73 17.11 14.27 0.80
CA GLY A 73 16.13 14.79 -0.15
C GLY A 73 14.70 14.92 0.39
N TYR A 74 14.41 14.44 1.60
CA TYR A 74 13.05 14.42 2.16
C TYR A 74 12.98 15.16 3.49
N SER A 75 11.90 15.94 3.66
CA SER A 75 11.61 16.62 4.93
C SER A 75 11.11 15.67 6.03
N GLN A 76 10.68 14.45 5.66
CA GLN A 76 10.20 13.43 6.57
C GLN A 76 11.05 12.16 6.45
N PRO A 77 11.11 11.32 7.50
CA PRO A 77 11.83 10.04 7.42
C PRO A 77 11.31 9.17 6.27
N LEU A 78 12.21 8.60 5.48
CA LEU A 78 11.85 7.69 4.38
C LEU A 78 11.00 6.50 4.85
N SER A 79 11.19 6.04 6.10
CA SER A 79 10.33 5.01 6.71
C SER A 79 8.86 5.41 6.74
N TYR A 80 8.56 6.69 7.02
CA TYR A 80 7.21 7.24 7.01
C TYR A 80 6.67 7.33 5.58
N ILE A 81 7.43 7.92 4.65
CA ILE A 81 7.03 8.09 3.24
C ILE A 81 6.72 6.74 2.59
N ILE A 82 7.60 5.75 2.74
CA ILE A 82 7.44 4.40 2.20
C ILE A 82 6.18 3.73 2.78
N THR A 83 5.95 3.86 4.10
CA THR A 83 4.78 3.28 4.77
C THR A 83 3.48 3.92 4.26
N LEU A 84 3.46 5.24 4.13
CA LEU A 84 2.30 5.98 3.61
C LEU A 84 1.97 5.53 2.19
N ARG A 85 2.98 5.42 1.32
CA ARG A 85 2.78 4.98 -0.07
C ARG A 85 2.26 3.55 -0.16
N ARG A 86 2.78 2.63 0.66
CA ARG A 86 2.26 1.24 0.75
C ARG A 86 0.81 1.22 1.23
N GLN A 87 0.46 2.05 2.22
CA GLN A 87 -0.92 2.15 2.69
C GLN A 87 -1.87 2.65 1.60
N GLN A 88 -1.46 3.66 0.83
CA GLN A 88 -2.24 4.16 -0.30
C GLN A 88 -2.49 3.06 -1.34
N GLU A 89 -1.46 2.29 -1.68
CA GLU A 89 -1.59 1.20 -2.65
C GLU A 89 -2.47 0.06 -2.12
N ALA A 90 -2.32 -0.31 -0.85
CA ALA A 90 -3.21 -1.29 -0.21
C ALA A 90 -4.67 -0.82 -0.26
N ARG A 91 -4.95 0.46 0.00
CA ARG A 91 -6.30 1.04 -0.12
C ARG A 91 -6.81 1.00 -1.56
N ARG A 92 -5.96 1.28 -2.55
CA ARG A 92 -6.30 1.18 -3.98
C ARG A 92 -6.73 -0.25 -4.34
N ILE A 93 -5.94 -1.23 -3.95
CA ILE A 93 -6.23 -2.66 -4.17
C ILE A 93 -7.54 -3.06 -3.47
N LEU A 94 -7.72 -2.67 -2.20
CA LEU A 94 -8.95 -2.95 -1.45
C LEU A 94 -10.18 -2.34 -2.12
N SER A 95 -10.10 -1.10 -2.61
CA SER A 95 -11.23 -0.43 -3.27
C SER A 95 -11.67 -1.12 -4.56
N ALA A 96 -10.73 -1.77 -5.28
CA ALA A 96 -11.03 -2.53 -6.48
C ALA A 96 -11.57 -3.94 -6.18
N ALA A 97 -11.14 -4.56 -5.07
CA ALA A 97 -11.50 -5.93 -4.72
C ALA A 97 -12.78 -6.03 -3.87
N VAL A 98 -13.07 -5.02 -3.05
CA VAL A 98 -14.22 -5.04 -2.13
C VAL A 98 -15.39 -4.31 -2.75
N ALA A 99 -16.31 -5.07 -3.36
CA ALA A 99 -17.65 -4.57 -3.66
C ALA A 99 -18.42 -4.44 -2.33
N SER A 100 -18.46 -3.25 -1.77
CA SER A 100 -19.38 -2.96 -0.65
C SER A 100 -20.80 -3.15 -1.17
N ARG A 101 -21.43 -4.27 -0.78
CA ARG A 101 -22.86 -4.50 -1.00
C ARG A 101 -23.62 -3.53 -0.09
N GLN A 102 -23.73 -2.29 -0.53
CA GLN A 102 -24.59 -1.31 0.10
C GLN A 102 -25.98 -1.92 0.07
N SER A 103 -26.49 -2.35 1.23
CA SER A 103 -27.80 -3.00 1.34
C SER A 103 -28.86 -1.96 1.03
N THR A 104 -29.15 -1.75 -0.25
CA THR A 104 -30.28 -0.95 -0.75
C THR A 104 -31.62 -1.51 -0.30
N SER A 105 -31.66 -2.73 0.27
CA SER A 105 -32.90 -3.34 0.76
C SER A 105 -33.43 -2.78 2.08
N ARG A 106 -32.63 -2.04 2.87
CA ARG A 106 -33.15 -1.43 4.11
C ARG A 106 -34.16 -0.31 3.82
N GLY A 107 -33.94 0.50 2.77
CA GLY A 107 -34.83 1.61 2.45
C GLY A 107 -36.21 1.21 1.89
N PHE A 108 -36.26 0.19 1.02
CA PHE A 108 -37.52 -0.23 0.38
C PHE A 108 -38.44 -1.00 1.33
N ALA A 109 -37.89 -1.95 2.10
CA ALA A 109 -38.66 -2.72 3.07
C ALA A 109 -39.24 -1.82 4.17
N GLU A 110 -38.46 -0.83 4.61
CA GLU A 110 -38.90 0.12 5.63
C GLU A 110 -39.88 1.17 5.08
N GLY A 111 -39.75 1.55 3.80
CA GLY A 111 -40.73 2.36 3.08
C GLY A 111 -42.09 1.65 2.94
N LEU A 112 -42.07 0.36 2.59
CA LEU A 112 -43.28 -0.46 2.52
C LEU A 112 -43.90 -0.65 3.91
N SER A 113 -43.09 -0.87 4.94
CA SER A 113 -43.55 -0.99 6.33
C SER A 113 -44.24 0.30 6.82
N ARG A 114 -43.66 1.48 6.53
CA ARG A 114 -44.29 2.77 6.83
C ARG A 114 -45.58 2.99 6.04
N ALA A 115 -45.64 2.55 4.79
CA ALA A 115 -46.87 2.60 4.00
C ALA A 115 -47.97 1.71 4.62
N MET A 116 -47.64 0.50 5.06
CA MET A 116 -48.61 -0.40 5.72
C MET A 116 -49.06 0.08 7.12
N MET A 117 -48.29 0.94 7.78
CA MET A 117 -48.67 1.56 9.04
C MET A 117 -49.57 2.81 8.87
N ASN A 118 -49.86 3.24 7.64
CA ASN A 118 -50.73 4.39 7.39
C ASN A 118 -52.22 3.97 7.49
N PRO A 119 -53.02 4.59 8.38
CA PRO A 119 -54.41 4.18 8.67
C PRO A 119 -55.39 4.37 7.49
N ILE A 120 -55.00 5.13 6.46
CA ILE A 120 -55.79 5.37 5.24
C ILE A 120 -55.88 4.10 4.36
N LEU A 121 -54.87 3.22 4.42
CA LEU A 121 -54.90 1.91 3.72
C LEU A 121 -55.74 0.87 4.46
N GLY A 122 -55.96 1.03 5.77
CA GLY A 122 -56.85 0.17 6.55
C GLY A 122 -58.33 0.34 6.19
N SER A 123 -58.75 1.57 5.86
CA SER A 123 -60.13 1.85 5.42
C SER A 123 -60.47 1.31 4.02
N LEU A 124 -59.46 1.04 3.17
CA LEU A 124 -59.67 0.46 1.84
C LEU A 124 -59.94 -1.06 1.88
N ILE A 125 -59.48 -1.77 2.91
CA ILE A 125 -59.75 -3.22 3.09
C ILE A 125 -61.15 -3.48 3.62
N LEU A 126 -61.74 -2.54 4.36
CA LEU A 126 -63.11 -2.66 4.89
C LEU A 126 -64.20 -2.32 3.86
N LEU A 127 -63.83 -1.77 2.70
CA LEU A 127 -64.74 -1.41 1.60
C LEU A 127 -64.64 -2.34 0.38
N ALA A 128 -63.80 -3.39 0.45
CA ALA A 128 -63.63 -4.40 -0.59
C ALA A 128 -64.28 -5.73 -0.20
#